data_AF-A0A965YLW3-F1
#
_entry.id   AF-A0A965YLW3-F1
#
_cell.length_a   1.000
_cell.length_b   1.000
_cell.length_c   1.000
_cell.angle_alpha   90.00
_cell.angle_beta   90.00
_cell.angle_gamma   90.00
#
_symmetry.space_group_name_H-M   'P 1'
#
loop_
_entity.id
_entity.type
_entity.pdbx_description
1 polymer ?
#
loop_
_entity_poly.entity_id
_entity_poly.type
_entity_poly.pdbx_seq_one_letter_code
_entity_poly.pdbx_strand_id
1 'polypeptide(L)' 'MIITVKAARVNAGMSQQEVANALKMSVNTYAKKENGTTKFYVDEIAKISKLFNISIENFFESSVS' A
#
# COMPACT_ATOMS: atom_id res chain seq x y z
N MET A 1 -10.08 -7.48 8.86
CA MET A 1 -10.51 -7.50 7.44
C MET A 1 -9.26 -7.27 6.60
N ILE A 2 -8.98 -8.11 5.60
CA ILE A 2 -7.81 -7.91 4.74
C ILE A 2 -8.20 -7.03 3.55
N ILE A 3 -7.42 -5.99 3.28
CA ILE A 3 -7.66 -5.03 2.19
C ILE A 3 -6.44 -4.88 1.31
N THR A 4 -6.68 -4.54 0.04
CA THR A 4 -5.59 -4.22 -0.90
C THR A 4 -5.08 -2.79 -0.68
N VAL A 5 -3.81 -2.55 -1.02
CA VAL A 5 -3.23 -1.19 -1.03
C VAL A 5 -4.03 -0.25 -1.92
N LYS A 6 -4.55 -0.74 -3.05
CA LYS A 6 -5.40 0.03 -3.95
C LYS A 6 -6.69 0.51 -3.28
N ALA A 7 -7.40 -0.41 -2.63
CA ALA A 7 -8.64 -0.08 -1.92
C ALA A 7 -8.38 0.93 -0.80
N ALA A 8 -7.33 0.69 0.00
CA ALA A 8 -6.89 1.60 1.05
C ALA A 8 -6.57 3.01 0.51
N ARG A 9 -5.82 3.09 -0.59
CA ARG A 9 -5.47 4.37 -1.24
C ARG A 9 -6.70 5.13 -1.72
N VAL A 10 -7.62 4.44 -2.40
CA VAL A 10 -8.86 5.06 -2.91
C VAL A 10 -9.71 5.59 -1.76
N ASN A 11 -9.84 4.83 -0.67
CA ASN A 11 -10.55 5.26 0.53
C ASN A 11 -9.87 6.45 1.22
N ALA A 12 -8.54 6.56 1.13
CA ALA A 12 -7.77 7.72 1.59
C ALA A 12 -7.86 8.94 0.65
N GLY A 13 -8.55 8.83 -0.49
CA GLY A 13 -8.69 9.93 -1.45
C GLY A 13 -7.41 10.29 -2.21
N MET A 14 -6.40 9.42 -2.19
CA MET A 14 -5.08 9.72 -2.75
C MET A 14 -4.91 9.17 -4.18
N SER A 15 -4.20 9.91 -5.02
CA SER A 15 -3.72 9.45 -6.32
C SER A 15 -2.51 8.53 -6.20
N GLN A 16 -2.23 7.74 -7.24
CA GLN A 16 -1.02 6.92 -7.30
C GLN A 16 0.27 7.77 -7.23
N GLN A 17 0.24 8.98 -7.79
CA GLN A 17 1.38 9.90 -7.80
C GLN A 17 1.71 10.40 -6.39
N GLU A 18 0.70 10.77 -5.60
CA GLU A 18 0.91 11.23 -4.22
C GLU A 18 1.54 10.16 -3.34
N VAL A 19 1.06 8.91 -3.45
CA VAL A 19 1.63 7.80 -2.67
C VAL A 19 3.04 7.45 -3.16
N ALA A 20 3.28 7.45 -4.47
CA ALA A 20 4.61 7.22 -5.02
C ALA A 20 5.62 8.28 -4.52
N ASN A 21 5.21 9.55 -4.48
CA ASN A 21 6.02 10.65 -3.93
C ASN A 21 6.31 10.43 -2.45
N ALA A 22 5.30 10.07 -1.65
CA ALA A 22 5.48 9.78 -0.22
C ALA A 22 6.43 8.61 0.05
N LEU A 23 6.42 7.60 -0.83
CA LEU A 23 7.31 6.45 -0.76
C LEU A 23 8.67 6.67 -1.45
N LYS A 24 8.91 7.84 -2.04
CA LYS A 24 10.13 8.18 -2.79
C LYS A 24 10.44 7.19 -3.92
N MET A 25 9.41 6.81 -4.68
CA MET A 25 9.54 5.93 -5.86
C MET A 25 8.83 6.51 -7.08
N SER A 26 9.10 5.95 -8.26
CA SER A 26 8.36 6.33 -9.47
C SER A 26 6.89 5.88 -9.40
N VAL A 27 5.99 6.64 -10.02
CA VAL A 27 4.56 6.26 -10.11
C VAL A 27 4.37 4.92 -10.82
N ASN A 28 5.21 4.59 -11.80
CA ASN A 28 5.18 3.30 -12.49
C ASN A 28 5.56 2.15 -11.55
N THR A 29 6.60 2.34 -10.72
CA THR A 29 6.99 1.35 -9.69
C THR A 29 5.86 1.13 -8.71
N TYR A 30 5.23 2.21 -8.22
CA TYR A 30 4.09 2.13 -7.33
C TYR A 30 2.91 1.40 -7.99
N ALA A 31 2.55 1.76 -9.23
CA ALA A 31 1.44 1.14 -9.96
C ALA A 31 1.65 -0.36 -10.19
N LYS A 32 2.88 -0.79 -10.54
CA LYS A 32 3.23 -2.21 -10.63
C LYS A 32 3.07 -2.93 -9.31
N LYS A 33 3.45 -2.29 -8.19
CA LYS A 33 3.27 -2.87 -6.85
C LYS A 33 1.80 -2.98 -6.47
N GLU A 34 1.03 -1.92 -6.68
CA GLU A 34 -0.40 -1.86 -6.40
C GLU A 34 -1.22 -2.86 -7.24
N ASN A 35 -0.80 -3.13 -8.48
CA ASN A 35 -1.40 -4.14 -9.35
C ASN A 35 -0.89 -5.57 -9.11
N GLY A 36 0.01 -5.77 -8.13
CA GLY A 36 0.54 -7.11 -7.78
C GLY A 36 1.62 -7.65 -8.72
N THR A 37 2.09 -6.87 -9.71
CA THR A 37 3.23 -7.24 -10.57
C THR A 37 4.53 -7.34 -9.77
N THR A 38 4.66 -6.56 -8.70
CA THR A 38 5.80 -6.60 -7.79
C THR A 38 5.29 -6.49 -6.36
N LYS A 39 5.95 -7.13 -5.38
CA LYS A 39 5.50 -7.05 -3.99
C LYS A 39 5.91 -5.71 -3.36
N PHE A 40 5.11 -5.24 -2.41
CA PHE A 40 5.54 -4.21 -1.46
C PHE A 40 6.49 -4.83 -0.43
N TYR A 41 7.50 -4.07 -0.04
CA TYR A 41 8.35 -4.39 1.10
C TYR A 41 7.64 -4.01 2.41
N VAL A 42 8.04 -4.63 3.52
CA VAL A 42 7.41 -4.39 4.83
C VAL A 42 7.53 -2.92 5.26
N ASP A 43 8.64 -2.26 4.98
CA ASP A 43 8.84 -0.84 5.30
C ASP A 43 7.95 0.08 4.44
N GLU A 44 7.70 -0.28 3.18
CA GLU A 44 6.75 0.41 2.32
C GLU A 44 5.32 0.26 2.86
N ILE A 45 4.91 -0.95 3.25
CA ILE A 45 3.60 -1.19 3.87
C ILE A 45 3.47 -0.42 5.20
N ALA A 46 4.51 -0.35 6.01
CA ALA A 46 4.50 0.44 7.26
C ALA A 46 4.39 1.96 7.02
N LYS A 47 4.92 2.47 5.90
CA LYS A 47 4.73 3.88 5.49
C LYS A 47 3.30 4.09 4.98
N ILE A 48 2.79 3.16 4.17
CA ILE A 48 1.43 3.16 3.64
C ILE A 48 0.39 3.13 4.77
N SER A 49 0.58 2.28 5.77
CA SER A 49 -0.32 2.16 6.92
C SER A 49 -0.45 3.48 7.68
N LYS A 50 0.68 4.17 7.90
CA LYS A 50 0.71 5.51 8.49
C LYS A 50 0.05 6.56 7.58
N LEU A 51 0.35 6.52 6.28
CA LEU A 51 -0.15 7.48 5.30
C LEU A 51 -1.67 7.43 5.17
N PHE A 52 -2.24 6.22 5.18
CA PHE A 52 -3.69 6.01 5.04
C PHE A 52 -4.43 6.00 6.38
N ASN A 53 -3.70 6.10 7.51
CA ASN A 53 -4.24 5.93 8.85
C ASN A 53 -5.01 4.61 9.04
N ILE A 54 -4.42 3.51 8.55
CA ILE A 54 -4.97 2.15 8.60
C ILE A 54 -3.98 1.25 9.31
N SER A 55 -4.47 0.35 10.16
CA SER A 55 -3.60 -0.61 10.84
C SER A 55 -2.87 -1.52 9.85
N ILE A 56 -1.59 -1.77 10.12
CA ILE A 56 -0.71 -2.53 9.23
C ILE A 56 -1.22 -3.98 9.05
N GLU A 57 -1.86 -4.55 10.07
CA GLU A 57 -2.45 -5.90 10.04
C GLU A 57 -3.55 -6.06 8.99
N ASN A 58 -4.19 -4.97 8.55
CA ASN A 58 -5.19 -5.04 7.49
C ASN A 58 -4.58 -5.36 6.12
N PHE A 59 -3.26 -5.28 5.96
CA PHE A 59 -2.54 -5.64 4.72
C PHE A 59 -1.94 -7.04 4.74
N PHE A 60 -1.99 -7.73 5.89
CA PHE A 60 -1.37 -9.05 6.06
C PHE A 60 -2.42 -10.08 6.43
N GLU A 61 -2.61 -11.06 5.56
CA GLU A 61 -3.38 -12.25 5.91
C GLU A 61 -2.60 -13.05 6.95
N SER A 62 -3.14 -13.15 8.16
CA SER A 62 -2.61 -14.08 9.16
C SER A 62 -3.06 -15.48 8.77
N SER A 63 -2.30 -16.16 7.93
CA SER A 63 -2.42 -17.60 7.76
C SER A 63 -1.86 -18.28 9.01
N VAL A 64 -2.66 -18.28 10.08
CA VAL A 64 -2.48 -19.26 11.17
C VAL A 64 -2.93 -20.59 10.58
N SER A 65 -1.95 -21.48 10.37
CA SER A 65 -2.20 -22.89 10.00
C SER A 65 -2.80 -23.65 11.16
#